data_AF-D3ATE0-F1
#
_entry.id   AF-D3ATE0-F1
#
_cell.length_a   1.000
_cell.length_b   1.000
_cell.length_c   1.000
_cell.angle_alpha   90.00
_cell.angle_beta   90.00
_cell.angle_gamma   90.00
#
_symmetry.space_group_name_H-M   'P 1'
#
loop_
_entity.id
_entity.type
_entity.pdbx_description
1 polymer ?
#
loop_
_entity_poly.entity_id
_entity_poly.type
_entity_poly.pdbx_seq_one_letter_code
_entity_poly.pdbx_strand_id
1 'polypeptide(L)'
;MPGLHANITMQDIMEAIAEAYENPADDDFGGDSCAAEKRKEHANLNLIAEEFGMTPLKVRKLLITAGYHYQREIYSTPISRKVNDLYIEGKNIEEIMELTGLSRASVHGYLPYSRTVYKMEEGSAASERIRRYQERNYACERLRTAIHLQEPEVDELLWNTIIQFEGYPFCTSKGLKFSYIIKKRRDGSNSGEMFISRKEKSITKATVMIAFHKALELMDAEGSVSGPKKLGIFGASYLYPVFIRLFLPENRRL
;
A
#
# COMPACT_ATOMS: atom_id res chain seq x y z
N MET A 1 0.08 -20.81 19.54
CA MET A 1 1.49 -21.21 19.70
C MET A 1 2.29 -20.01 20.21
N PRO A 2 3.30 -20.23 21.08
CA PRO A 2 4.05 -19.16 21.74
C PRO A 2 4.83 -18.31 20.74
N GLY A 3 4.95 -17.02 21.02
CA GLY A 3 5.70 -16.07 20.20
C GLY A 3 7.17 -16.43 20.12
N LEU A 4 7.64 -16.72 18.91
CA LEU A 4 8.99 -16.34 18.52
C LEU A 4 8.91 -14.88 18.09
N HIS A 5 9.45 -13.98 18.91
CA HIS A 5 9.88 -12.68 18.41
C HIS A 5 11.04 -12.92 17.43
N ALA A 6 10.73 -13.28 16.18
CA ALA A 6 11.71 -13.25 15.12
C ALA A 6 12.14 -11.78 14.98
N ASN A 7 13.42 -11.51 15.22
CA ASN A 7 13.97 -10.21 14.88
C ASN A 7 13.80 -10.02 13.38
N ILE A 8 12.93 -9.09 13.01
CA ILE A 8 12.68 -8.71 11.63
C ILE A 8 13.98 -8.18 11.04
N THR A 9 14.46 -8.84 9.99
CA THR A 9 15.72 -8.56 9.34
C THR A 9 15.58 -7.44 8.31
N MET A 10 16.72 -6.89 7.88
CA MET A 10 16.76 -5.99 6.73
C MET A 10 16.20 -6.65 5.46
N GLN A 11 16.43 -7.96 5.27
CA GLN A 11 15.86 -8.71 4.16
C GLN A 11 14.34 -8.71 4.22
N ASP A 12 13.74 -8.96 5.38
CA ASP A 12 12.27 -8.96 5.55
C ASP A 12 11.68 -7.58 5.22
N ILE A 13 12.37 -6.49 5.61
CA ILE A 13 11.99 -5.12 5.27
C ILE A 13 12.07 -4.88 3.76
N MET A 14 13.16 -5.29 3.11
CA MET A 14 13.34 -5.13 1.67
C MET A 14 12.32 -5.93 0.87
N GLU A 15 12.02 -7.15 1.31
CA GLU A 15 11.04 -8.03 0.67
C GLU A 15 9.62 -7.47 0.82
N ALA A 16 9.20 -7.08 2.02
CA ALA A 16 7.90 -6.48 2.25
C ALA A 16 7.70 -5.16 1.47
N ILE A 17 8.74 -4.32 1.40
CA ILE A 17 8.69 -3.07 0.61
C ILE A 17 8.66 -3.36 -0.89
N ALA A 18 9.42 -4.35 -1.37
CA ALA A 18 9.39 -4.76 -2.77
C ALA A 18 8.02 -5.31 -3.16
N GLU A 19 7.46 -6.21 -2.36
CA GLU A 19 6.13 -6.77 -2.57
C GLU A 19 5.06 -5.67 -2.57
N ALA A 20 5.11 -4.73 -1.61
CA ALA A 20 4.17 -3.62 -1.56
C ALA A 20 4.29 -2.67 -2.78
N TYR A 21 5.50 -2.53 -3.34
CA TYR A 21 5.74 -1.71 -4.53
C TYR A 21 5.30 -2.39 -5.83
N GLU A 22 5.52 -3.70 -5.94
CA GLU A 22 5.11 -4.53 -7.07
C GLU A 22 3.58 -4.77 -7.06
N ASN A 23 2.96 -4.74 -5.88
CA ASN A 23 1.51 -4.85 -5.67
C ASN A 23 0.95 -3.55 -5.02
N PRO A 24 1.00 -2.40 -5.70
CA PRO A 24 0.38 -1.18 -5.19
C PRO A 24 -1.11 -1.41 -4.94
N ALA A 25 -1.76 -0.77 -3.95
CA ALA A 25 -3.17 -0.48 -4.24
C ALA A 25 -3.19 0.66 -5.20
N ASP A 26 -3.63 0.30 -6.38
CA ASP A 26 -4.09 1.24 -7.36
C ASP A 26 -5.38 1.89 -6.83
N ASP A 27 -5.22 3.02 -6.14
CA ASP A 27 -6.28 4.00 -5.94
C ASP A 27 -6.61 4.77 -7.25
N ASP A 28 -6.18 4.28 -8.42
CA ASP A 28 -6.24 5.02 -9.68
C ASP A 28 -7.57 4.89 -10.42
N PHE A 29 -8.04 6.05 -10.89
CA PHE A 29 -9.11 6.23 -11.84
C PHE A 29 -8.48 6.64 -13.18
N GLY A 30 -7.93 5.65 -13.90
CA GLY A 30 -7.55 5.67 -15.31
C GLY A 30 -7.13 7.01 -15.91
N GLY A 31 -5.81 7.24 -15.98
CA GLY A 31 -5.24 8.29 -16.83
C GLY A 31 -3.97 7.82 -17.55
N ASP A 32 -4.08 7.41 -18.81
CA ASP A 32 -2.93 7.03 -19.66
C ASP A 32 -2.14 8.27 -20.13
N SER A 33 -1.19 8.73 -19.31
CA SER A 33 -0.18 9.69 -19.74
C SER A 33 1.14 9.51 -18.98
N CYS A 34 2.28 9.83 -19.60
CA CYS A 34 3.59 9.79 -18.94
C CYS A 34 3.65 10.67 -17.66
N ALA A 35 2.86 11.75 -17.60
CA ALA A 35 2.71 12.57 -16.40
C ALA A 35 1.87 11.88 -15.31
N ALA A 36 0.94 11.00 -15.68
CA ALA A 36 0.20 10.15 -14.76
C ALA A 36 1.07 9.00 -14.21
N GLU A 37 1.92 8.39 -15.04
CA GLU A 37 2.89 7.36 -14.59
C GLU A 37 3.84 7.90 -13.52
N LYS A 38 4.47 9.07 -13.75
CA LYS A 38 5.32 9.71 -12.72
C LYS A 38 4.53 10.03 -11.45
N ARG A 39 3.29 10.49 -11.57
CA ARG A 39 2.41 10.73 -10.40
C ARG A 39 2.08 9.44 -9.67
N LYS A 40 1.89 8.32 -10.39
CA LYS A 40 1.63 6.99 -9.85
C LYS A 40 2.84 6.46 -9.06
N GLU A 41 4.04 6.55 -9.62
CA GLU A 41 5.29 6.16 -8.94
C GLU A 41 5.49 6.97 -7.64
N HIS A 42 5.33 8.29 -7.71
CA HIS A 42 5.47 9.16 -6.54
C HIS A 42 4.38 8.93 -5.48
N ALA A 43 3.13 8.69 -5.90
CA ALA A 43 2.03 8.38 -4.98
C ALA A 43 2.23 7.04 -4.28
N ASN A 44 2.66 6.01 -5.01
CA ASN A 44 2.93 4.69 -4.47
C ASN A 44 4.08 4.72 -3.44
N LEU A 45 5.20 5.39 -3.77
CA LEU A 45 6.31 5.58 -2.83
C LEU A 45 5.88 6.27 -1.53
N ASN A 46 4.97 7.25 -1.61
CA ASN A 46 4.46 7.94 -0.42
C ASN A 46 3.56 7.04 0.44
N LEU A 47 2.70 6.23 -0.18
CA LEU A 47 1.84 5.28 0.54
C LEU A 47 2.67 4.23 1.28
N ILE A 48 3.66 3.64 0.60
CA ILE A 48 4.60 2.69 1.20
C ILE A 48 5.41 3.38 2.29
N ALA A 49 5.88 4.61 2.06
CA ALA A 49 6.60 5.37 3.07
C ALA A 49 5.77 5.57 4.33
N GLU A 50 4.47 5.82 4.23
CA GLU A 50 3.60 5.96 5.40
C GLU A 50 3.32 4.63 6.10
N GLU A 51 3.07 3.57 5.32
CA GLU A 51 2.81 2.22 5.85
C GLU A 51 4.00 1.70 6.67
N PHE A 52 5.21 1.84 6.12
CA PHE A 52 6.45 1.47 6.81
C PHE A 52 7.01 2.61 7.67
N GLY A 53 6.32 3.76 7.73
CA GLY A 53 6.70 5.03 8.37
C GLY A 53 8.18 5.41 8.19
N MET A 54 8.62 5.34 6.95
CA MET A 54 9.91 5.79 6.45
C MET A 54 9.74 7.06 5.60
N THR A 55 10.83 7.63 5.12
CA THR A 55 10.76 8.66 4.09
C THR A 55 10.65 8.02 2.70
N PRO A 56 10.00 8.66 1.71
CA PRO A 56 9.96 8.16 0.33
C PRO A 56 11.35 7.95 -0.27
N LEU A 57 12.34 8.76 0.15
CA LEU A 57 13.74 8.62 -0.23
C LEU A 57 14.33 7.29 0.28
N LYS A 58 14.01 6.92 1.53
CA LYS A 58 14.45 5.66 2.14
C LYS A 58 13.77 4.47 1.46
N VAL A 59 12.46 4.54 1.19
CA VAL A 59 11.74 3.49 0.43
C VAL A 59 12.36 3.28 -0.94
N ARG A 60 12.56 4.36 -1.71
CA ARG A 60 13.24 4.29 -3.02
C ARG A 60 14.60 3.61 -2.92
N LYS A 61 15.42 4.03 -1.96
CA LYS A 61 16.76 3.47 -1.76
C LYS A 61 16.70 1.97 -1.42
N LEU A 62 15.72 1.56 -0.61
CA LEU A 62 15.49 0.15 -0.27
C LEU A 62 15.06 -0.66 -1.49
N LEU A 63 14.19 -0.15 -2.36
CA LEU A 63 13.78 -0.82 -3.60
C LEU A 63 14.95 -1.00 -4.57
N ILE A 64 15.78 0.04 -4.74
CA ILE A 64 17.00 -0.04 -5.56
C ILE A 64 17.94 -1.09 -4.97
N THR A 65 18.14 -1.05 -3.64
CA THR A 65 18.99 -2.01 -2.93
C THR A 65 18.49 -3.44 -3.07
N ALA A 66 17.18 -3.66 -2.94
CA ALA A 66 16.52 -4.93 -3.16
C ALA A 66 16.77 -5.42 -4.59
N GLY A 67 16.68 -4.54 -5.59
CA GLY A 67 16.94 -4.89 -6.98
C GLY A 67 18.38 -5.39 -7.21
N TYR A 68 19.37 -4.71 -6.63
CA TYR A 68 20.76 -5.17 -6.63
C TYR A 68 20.93 -6.53 -5.93
N HIS A 69 20.28 -6.72 -4.77
CA HIS A 69 20.41 -7.94 -3.96
C HIS A 69 19.76 -9.15 -4.64
N TYR A 70 18.55 -8.99 -5.18
CA TYR A 70 17.78 -10.03 -5.83
C TYR A 70 18.10 -10.18 -7.33
N GLN A 71 19.04 -9.39 -7.85
CA GLN A 71 19.46 -9.38 -9.26
C GLN A 71 18.27 -9.20 -10.23
N ARG A 72 17.31 -8.35 -9.86
CA ARG A 72 16.13 -8.04 -10.67
C ARG A 72 15.82 -6.55 -10.62
N GLU A 73 15.22 -6.01 -11.66
CA GLU A 73 14.83 -4.60 -11.70
C GLU A 73 13.50 -4.39 -10.95
N ILE A 74 13.55 -3.78 -9.75
CA ILE A 74 12.36 -3.49 -8.93
C ILE A 74 11.95 -2.01 -9.07
N TYR A 75 12.90 -1.09 -8.90
CA TYR A 75 12.66 0.35 -9.05
C TYR A 75 13.47 0.89 -10.23
N SER A 76 12.76 1.28 -11.29
CA SER A 76 13.38 1.79 -12.51
C SER A 76 12.67 3.00 -13.05
N THR A 77 13.40 4.11 -13.10
CA THR A 77 12.97 5.38 -13.68
C THR A 77 14.11 5.88 -14.57
N PRO A 78 13.84 6.74 -15.57
CA PRO A 78 14.90 7.30 -16.40
C PRO A 78 16.03 7.96 -15.59
N ILE A 79 15.67 8.65 -14.50
CA ILE A 79 16.63 9.30 -13.62
C ILE A 79 17.39 8.31 -12.73
N SER A 80 16.73 7.25 -12.23
CA SER A 80 17.42 6.24 -11.43
C SER A 80 18.40 5.43 -12.27
N ARG A 81 18.05 5.06 -13.51
CA ARG A 81 18.97 4.41 -14.44
C ARG A 81 20.18 5.29 -14.71
N LYS A 82 19.94 6.55 -15.10
CA LYS A 82 21.03 7.52 -15.33
C LYS A 82 21.98 7.65 -14.14
N VAL A 83 21.47 7.77 -12.92
CA VAL A 83 22.31 7.87 -11.71
C VAL A 83 23.09 6.58 -11.45
N ASN A 84 22.46 5.41 -11.59
CA ASN A 84 23.13 4.13 -11.36
C ASN A 84 24.18 3.82 -12.43
N ASP A 85 23.90 4.13 -13.70
CA ASP A 85 24.85 3.96 -14.82
C ASP A 85 26.12 4.78 -14.58
N LEU A 86 25.97 6.08 -14.25
CA LEU A 86 27.10 6.95 -13.93
C LEU A 86 27.90 6.44 -12.72
N TYR A 87 27.22 5.91 -11.70
CA TYR A 87 27.89 5.34 -10.54
C TYR A 87 28.65 4.05 -10.87
N ILE A 88 28.09 3.19 -11.72
CA ILE A 88 28.75 1.97 -12.22
C ILE A 88 29.97 2.31 -13.08
N GLU A 89 29.90 3.40 -13.86
CA GLU A 89 31.03 3.97 -14.62
C GLU A 89 32.14 4.55 -13.72
N GLY A 90 31.94 4.57 -12.40
CA GLY A 90 32.95 5.01 -11.42
C GLY A 90 32.93 6.52 -11.15
N LYS A 91 31.87 7.24 -11.57
CA LYS A 91 31.71 8.66 -11.26
C LYS A 91 31.53 8.89 -9.76
N ASN A 92 32.18 9.92 -9.24
CA ASN A 92 31.97 10.35 -7.86
C ASN A 92 30.65 11.12 -7.70
N ILE A 93 30.25 11.39 -6.45
CA ILE A 93 28.94 11.99 -6.16
C ILE A 93 28.82 13.40 -6.76
N GLU A 94 29.89 14.18 -6.74
CA GLU A 94 29.96 15.53 -7.29
C GLU A 94 29.77 15.52 -8.81
N GLU A 95 30.45 14.62 -9.53
CA GLU A 95 30.29 14.42 -10.96
C GLU A 95 28.86 14.00 -11.32
N ILE A 96 28.26 13.09 -10.54
CA ILE A 96 26.88 12.66 -10.76
C ILE A 96 25.92 13.83 -10.53
N MET A 97 26.12 14.65 -9.50
CA MET A 97 25.32 15.85 -9.28
C MET A 97 25.39 16.81 -10.45
N GLU A 98 26.59 17.07 -10.99
CA GLU A 98 26.80 17.95 -12.14
C GLU A 98 26.13 17.41 -13.41
N LEU A 99 26.30 16.12 -13.72
CA LEU A 99 25.76 15.48 -14.92
C LEU A 99 24.24 15.28 -14.88
N THR A 100 23.64 15.26 -13.70
CA THR A 100 22.19 15.03 -13.52
C THR A 100 21.42 16.28 -13.08
N GLY A 101 22.09 17.31 -12.59
CA GLY A 101 21.47 18.48 -11.97
C GLY A 101 20.79 18.18 -10.62
N LEU A 102 21.01 17.00 -10.05
CA LEU A 102 20.38 16.59 -8.80
C LEU A 102 21.13 17.13 -7.57
N SER A 103 20.40 17.33 -6.47
CA SER A 103 21.03 17.60 -5.18
C SER A 103 21.76 16.35 -4.65
N ARG A 104 22.78 16.55 -3.82
CA ARG A 104 23.54 15.46 -3.17
C ARG A 104 22.63 14.43 -2.49
N ALA A 105 21.60 14.91 -1.78
CA ALA A 105 20.63 14.05 -1.10
C ALA A 105 19.82 13.20 -2.09
N SER A 106 19.41 13.78 -3.23
CA SER A 106 18.70 13.04 -4.27
C SER A 106 19.58 11.99 -4.93
N VAL A 107 20.86 12.31 -5.21
CA VAL A 107 21.83 11.34 -5.74
C VAL A 107 21.98 10.16 -4.78
N HIS A 108 22.22 10.39 -3.50
CA HIS A 108 22.33 9.31 -2.51
C HIS A 108 21.07 8.46 -2.35
N GLY A 109 19.89 8.99 -2.69
CA GLY A 109 18.62 8.25 -2.70
C GLY A 109 18.43 7.34 -3.92
N TYR A 110 19.20 7.56 -4.99
CA TYR A 110 19.20 6.71 -6.18
C TYR A 110 20.32 5.66 -6.20
N LEU A 111 21.23 5.72 -5.22
CA LEU A 111 22.30 4.75 -5.07
C LEU A 111 21.93 3.67 -4.05
N PRO A 112 22.28 2.39 -4.30
CA PRO A 112 22.07 1.34 -3.32
C PRO A 112 22.83 1.65 -2.03
N TYR A 113 22.38 1.08 -0.92
CA TYR A 113 23.19 1.08 0.29
C TYR A 113 24.54 0.39 0.06
N SER A 114 25.59 0.88 0.72
CA SER A 114 26.93 0.29 0.65
C SER A 114 26.93 -1.13 1.24
N ARG A 115 27.69 -2.04 0.62
CA ARG A 115 27.74 -3.49 0.88
C ARG A 115 28.12 -3.91 2.31
N THR A 116 28.58 -2.99 3.17
CA THR A 116 28.96 -3.27 4.55
C THR A 116 27.74 -3.25 5.48
N VAL A 117 27.17 -4.44 5.68
CA VAL A 117 26.28 -4.87 6.78
C VAL A 117 25.31 -3.79 7.28
N TYR A 118 24.09 -3.85 6.74
CA TYR A 118 22.92 -3.06 7.07
C TYR A 118 22.53 -3.13 8.56
N LYS A 119 23.24 -2.42 9.43
CA LYS A 119 22.75 -2.14 10.79
C LYS A 119 21.72 -1.00 10.70
N MET A 120 20.48 -1.34 10.36
CA MET A 120 19.37 -0.49 10.79
C MET A 120 19.13 -0.78 12.27
N GLU A 121 18.95 0.26 13.08
CA GLU A 121 18.49 0.07 14.45
C GLU A 121 17.17 -0.69 14.40
N GLU A 122 17.20 -1.94 14.86
CA GLU A 122 16.05 -2.82 15.04
C GLU A 122 15.16 -2.22 16.13
N GLY A 123 14.35 -1.23 15.75
CA GLY A 123 13.34 -0.67 16.63
C GLY A 123 12.09 -1.55 16.61
N SER A 124 11.52 -1.83 17.78
CA SER A 124 10.21 -2.49 17.94
C SER A 124 9.13 -1.89 17.03
N ALA A 125 9.21 -0.60 16.75
CA ALA A 125 8.30 0.11 15.86
C ALA A 125 8.41 -0.30 14.38
N ALA A 126 9.61 -0.63 13.86
CA ALA A 126 9.76 -1.12 12.49
C ALA A 126 9.22 -2.55 12.37
N SER A 127 9.52 -3.38 13.36
CA SER A 127 9.01 -4.75 13.46
C SER A 127 7.49 -4.80 13.50
N GLU A 128 6.87 -3.93 14.29
CA GLU A 128 5.41 -3.82 14.38
C GLU A 128 4.76 -3.40 13.05
N ARG A 129 5.43 -2.58 12.24
CA ARG A 129 4.89 -2.15 10.95
C ARG A 129 4.89 -3.26 9.91
N ILE A 130 5.95 -4.07 9.85
CA ILE A 130 6.00 -5.24 8.97
C ILE A 130 4.98 -6.28 9.40
N ARG A 131 4.90 -6.55 10.71
CA ARG A 131 3.90 -7.46 11.25
C ARG A 131 2.50 -7.03 10.80
N ARG A 132 2.18 -5.74 10.92
CA ARG A 132 0.89 -5.18 10.49
C ARG A 132 0.67 -5.31 8.98
N TYR A 133 1.69 -5.05 8.16
CA TYR A 133 1.62 -5.22 6.71
C TYR A 133 1.32 -6.69 6.34
N GLN A 134 2.02 -7.65 6.95
CA GLN A 134 1.80 -9.08 6.74
C GLN A 134 0.39 -9.51 7.20
N GLU A 135 -0.05 -9.08 8.38
CA GLU A 135 -1.39 -9.35 8.90
C GLU A 135 -2.48 -8.83 7.96
N ARG A 136 -2.28 -7.65 7.36
CA ARG A 136 -3.19 -7.05 6.37
C ARG A 136 -3.23 -7.82 5.07
N ASN A 137 -2.07 -8.19 4.51
CA ASN A 137 -2.00 -8.99 3.28
C ASN A 137 -2.68 -10.35 3.48
N TYR A 138 -2.38 -11.04 4.57
CA TYR A 138 -3.03 -12.29 4.94
C TYR A 138 -4.56 -12.14 5.07
N ALA A 139 -5.04 -11.06 5.70
CA ALA A 139 -6.46 -10.78 5.83
C ALA A 139 -7.14 -10.53 4.46
N CYS A 140 -6.47 -9.86 3.53
CA CYS A 140 -6.96 -9.68 2.16
C CYS A 140 -7.02 -11.00 1.40
N GLU A 141 -5.96 -11.80 1.44
CA GLU A 141 -5.92 -13.12 0.79
C GLU A 141 -7.02 -14.03 1.33
N ARG A 142 -7.13 -14.14 2.66
CA ARG A 142 -8.16 -14.95 3.30
C ARG A 142 -9.57 -14.51 2.91
N LEU A 143 -9.81 -13.20 2.86
CA LEU A 143 -11.08 -12.63 2.41
C LEU A 143 -11.39 -12.99 0.95
N ARG A 144 -10.42 -12.82 0.05
CA ARG A 144 -10.58 -13.15 -1.38
C ARG A 144 -10.87 -14.64 -1.57
N THR A 145 -10.18 -15.52 -0.83
CA THR A 145 -10.46 -16.96 -0.83
C THR A 145 -11.87 -17.25 -0.33
N ALA A 146 -12.30 -16.64 0.78
CA ALA A 146 -13.64 -16.85 1.32
C ALA A 146 -14.74 -16.36 0.38
N ILE A 147 -14.52 -15.23 -0.32
CA ILE A 147 -15.43 -14.75 -1.38
C ILE A 147 -15.52 -15.78 -2.51
N HIS A 148 -14.38 -16.26 -3.01
CA HIS A 148 -14.33 -17.23 -4.10
C HIS A 148 -15.03 -18.56 -3.74
N LEU A 149 -14.84 -19.03 -2.51
CA LEU A 149 -15.43 -20.26 -2.00
C LEU A 149 -16.87 -20.07 -1.47
N GLN A 150 -17.41 -18.85 -1.51
CA GLN A 150 -18.73 -18.49 -0.99
C GLN A 150 -18.96 -18.97 0.46
N GLU A 151 -17.95 -18.78 1.31
CA GLU A 151 -18.02 -19.21 2.71
C GLU A 151 -19.08 -18.41 3.49
N PRO A 152 -19.83 -19.06 4.40
CA PRO A 152 -20.91 -18.40 5.13
C PRO A 152 -20.42 -17.29 6.08
N GLU A 153 -19.16 -17.33 6.52
CA GLU A 153 -18.55 -16.34 7.42
C GLU A 153 -17.93 -15.13 6.70
N VAL A 154 -18.11 -14.99 5.38
CA VAL A 154 -17.46 -13.95 4.56
C VAL A 154 -17.74 -12.51 5.06
N ASP A 155 -18.94 -12.24 5.58
CA ASP A 155 -19.30 -10.93 6.15
C ASP A 155 -18.49 -10.60 7.42
N GLU A 156 -18.24 -11.60 8.25
CA GLU A 156 -17.42 -11.44 9.45
C GLU A 156 -15.95 -11.27 9.08
N LEU A 157 -15.46 -12.06 8.12
CA LEU A 157 -14.11 -11.92 7.57
C LEU A 157 -13.89 -10.54 6.99
N LEU A 158 -14.81 -10.00 6.18
CA LEU A 158 -14.71 -8.64 5.64
C LEU A 158 -14.57 -7.61 6.76
N TRP A 159 -15.43 -7.70 7.79
CA TRP A 159 -15.39 -6.74 8.89
C TRP A 159 -14.09 -6.83 9.68
N ASN A 160 -13.58 -8.04 9.91
CA ASN A 160 -12.29 -8.25 10.56
C ASN A 160 -11.15 -7.68 9.72
N THR A 161 -11.16 -7.87 8.40
CA THR A 161 -10.19 -7.27 7.48
C THR A 161 -10.25 -5.74 7.53
N ILE A 162 -11.45 -5.14 7.57
CA ILE A 162 -11.60 -3.68 7.75
C ILE A 162 -10.99 -3.23 9.08
N ILE A 163 -11.15 -3.97 10.17
CA ILE A 163 -10.51 -3.64 11.45
C ILE A 163 -8.98 -3.66 11.32
N GLN A 164 -8.39 -4.63 10.60
CA GLN A 164 -6.93 -4.68 10.38
C GLN A 164 -6.40 -3.48 9.59
N PHE A 165 -7.22 -2.89 8.74
CA PHE A 165 -6.88 -1.70 7.95
C PHE A 165 -7.19 -0.37 8.65
N GLU A 166 -7.55 -0.38 9.94
CA GLU A 166 -7.66 0.84 10.73
C GLU A 166 -6.38 1.69 10.64
N GLY A 167 -6.56 2.99 10.41
CA GLY A 167 -5.48 3.96 10.22
C GLY A 167 -4.76 3.90 8.87
N TYR A 168 -5.06 2.92 8.00
CA TYR A 168 -4.45 2.82 6.68
C TYR A 168 -4.91 3.97 5.77
N PRO A 169 -3.99 4.64 5.05
CA PRO A 169 -4.33 5.72 4.14
C PRO A 169 -4.97 5.19 2.85
N PHE A 170 -6.00 5.88 2.36
CA PHE A 170 -6.62 5.60 1.06
C PHE A 170 -7.05 6.90 0.38
N CYS A 171 -7.16 6.91 -0.94
CA CYS A 171 -7.60 8.06 -1.72
C CYS A 171 -8.98 7.83 -2.32
N THR A 172 -9.83 8.86 -2.26
CA THR A 172 -11.10 8.87 -3.01
C THR A 172 -10.83 9.10 -4.49
N SER A 173 -11.86 8.92 -5.32
CA SER A 173 -11.79 9.19 -6.77
C SER A 173 -11.39 10.61 -7.18
N LYS A 174 -11.37 11.55 -6.24
CA LYS A 174 -10.89 12.92 -6.44
C LYS A 174 -9.44 13.13 -5.98
N GLY A 175 -8.72 12.06 -5.65
CA GLY A 175 -7.36 12.12 -5.10
C GLY A 175 -7.29 12.67 -3.67
N LEU A 176 -8.43 12.82 -2.98
CA LEU A 176 -8.44 13.28 -1.59
C LEU A 176 -8.12 12.10 -0.68
N LYS A 177 -7.09 12.30 0.13
CA LYS A 177 -6.57 11.30 1.08
C LYS A 177 -7.34 11.30 2.39
N PHE A 178 -7.71 10.10 2.81
CA PHE A 178 -8.41 9.78 4.05
C PHE A 178 -7.79 8.56 4.73
N SER A 179 -8.31 8.27 5.91
CA SER A 179 -8.10 7.05 6.69
C SER A 179 -9.36 6.85 7.53
N TYR A 180 -9.47 5.75 8.27
CA TYR A 180 -10.58 5.57 9.20
C TYR A 180 -10.14 4.95 10.52
N ILE A 181 -11.00 5.10 11.52
CA ILE A 181 -10.90 4.42 12.81
C ILE A 181 -12.18 3.63 13.10
N ILE A 182 -12.04 2.49 13.79
CA ILE A 182 -13.19 1.70 14.24
C ILE A 182 -13.49 2.11 15.68
N LYS A 183 -14.66 2.71 15.89
CA LYS A 183 -15.03 3.17 17.23
C LYS A 183 -15.17 1.98 18.16
N LYS A 184 -14.52 2.06 19.31
CA LYS A 184 -14.62 1.08 20.39
C LYS A 184 -15.68 1.49 21.39
N ARG A 185 -16.38 0.50 21.94
CA ARG A 185 -17.28 0.65 23.09
C ARG A 185 -16.45 0.73 24.38
N ARG A 186 -17.10 1.07 25.49
CA ARG A 186 -16.44 1.21 26.80
C ARG A 186 -15.79 -0.09 27.29
N ASP A 187 -16.33 -1.24 26.88
CA ASP A 187 -15.81 -2.57 27.18
C ASP A 187 -14.66 -3.01 26.26
N GLY A 188 -14.22 -2.14 25.34
CA GLY A 188 -13.16 -2.45 24.37
C GLY A 188 -13.64 -3.16 23.10
N SER A 189 -14.92 -3.56 23.03
CA SER A 189 -15.47 -4.21 21.83
C SER A 189 -15.71 -3.20 20.69
N ASN A 190 -15.69 -3.68 19.44
CA ASN A 190 -15.95 -2.82 18.29
C ASN A 190 -17.42 -2.43 18.22
N SER A 191 -17.71 -1.13 18.09
CA SER A 191 -19.07 -0.61 18.06
C SER A 191 -19.85 -0.96 16.80
N GLY A 192 -19.16 -1.39 15.74
CA GLY A 192 -19.73 -1.56 14.41
C GLY A 192 -19.79 -0.26 13.62
N GLU A 193 -19.04 0.78 14.00
CA GLU A 193 -18.99 2.06 13.30
C GLU A 193 -17.56 2.42 12.87
N MET A 194 -17.43 2.79 11.60
CA MET A 194 -16.20 3.28 10.98
C MET A 194 -16.27 4.80 10.81
N PHE A 195 -15.31 5.53 11.36
CA PHE A 195 -15.23 7.00 11.27
C PHE A 195 -14.16 7.41 10.27
N ILE A 196 -14.56 8.12 9.22
CA ILE A 196 -13.63 8.62 8.21
C ILE A 196 -12.93 9.87 8.76
N SER A 197 -11.60 9.92 8.63
CA SER A 197 -10.81 11.06 9.09
C SER A 197 -11.27 12.36 8.42
N ARG A 198 -11.16 13.49 9.15
CA ARG A 198 -11.55 14.82 8.64
C ARG A 198 -13.03 14.94 8.26
N LYS A 199 -13.87 14.02 8.72
CA LYS A 199 -15.33 14.01 8.52
C LYS A 199 -16.03 13.70 9.84
N GLU A 200 -17.20 14.28 10.02
CA GLU A 200 -18.04 14.05 11.22
C GLU A 200 -18.94 12.82 11.09
N LYS A 201 -19.12 12.30 9.86
CA LYS A 201 -20.04 11.19 9.59
C LYS A 201 -19.32 9.84 9.67
N SER A 202 -19.98 8.87 10.30
CA SER A 202 -19.58 7.46 10.35
C SER A 202 -20.29 6.63 9.27
N ILE A 203 -19.74 5.44 9.02
CA ILE A 203 -20.34 4.38 8.20
C ILE A 203 -20.53 3.18 9.12
N THR A 204 -21.75 2.65 9.18
CA THR A 204 -22.06 1.49 10.04
C THR A 204 -21.66 0.18 9.37
N LYS A 205 -21.39 -0.87 10.17
CA LYS A 205 -21.13 -2.24 9.69
C LYS A 205 -22.25 -2.72 8.76
N ALA A 206 -23.51 -2.43 9.08
CA ALA A 206 -24.65 -2.76 8.21
C ALA A 206 -24.55 -2.07 6.84
N THR A 207 -24.20 -0.79 6.79
CA THR A 207 -23.96 -0.06 5.54
C THR A 207 -22.80 -0.67 4.73
N VAL A 208 -21.73 -1.11 5.41
CA VAL A 208 -20.61 -1.81 4.78
C VAL A 208 -21.07 -3.12 4.14
N MET A 209 -21.85 -3.94 4.85
CA MET A 209 -22.34 -5.22 4.31
C MET A 209 -23.26 -5.03 3.11
N ILE A 210 -24.15 -4.03 3.14
CA ILE A 210 -24.99 -3.70 1.98
C ILE A 210 -24.12 -3.33 0.77
N ALA A 211 -23.10 -2.49 0.98
CA ALA A 211 -22.17 -2.11 -0.08
C ALA A 211 -21.38 -3.31 -0.62
N PHE A 212 -20.97 -4.21 0.28
CA PHE A 212 -20.21 -5.41 -0.05
C PHE A 212 -21.01 -6.37 -0.92
N HIS A 213 -22.21 -6.76 -0.48
CA HIS A 213 -23.09 -7.63 -1.26
C HIS A 213 -23.46 -7.02 -2.61
N LYS A 214 -23.65 -5.70 -2.67
CA LYS A 214 -23.84 -5.00 -3.94
C LYS A 214 -22.60 -5.09 -4.84
N ALA A 215 -21.41 -5.01 -4.27
CA ALA A 215 -20.17 -5.17 -5.02
C ALA A 215 -20.01 -6.59 -5.57
N LEU A 216 -20.35 -7.63 -4.78
CA LEU A 216 -20.36 -9.03 -5.24
C LEU A 216 -21.35 -9.24 -6.38
N GLU A 217 -22.59 -8.76 -6.24
CA GLU A 217 -23.63 -8.83 -7.29
C GLU A 217 -23.15 -8.18 -8.60
N LEU A 218 -22.50 -7.01 -8.52
CA LEU A 218 -21.95 -6.33 -9.68
C LEU A 218 -20.77 -7.07 -10.30
N MET A 219 -19.93 -7.72 -9.50
CA MET A 219 -18.86 -8.56 -10.04
C MET A 219 -19.43 -9.78 -10.77
N ASP A 220 -20.45 -10.42 -10.23
CA ASP A 220 -21.09 -11.58 -10.88
C ASP A 220 -21.81 -11.18 -12.18
N ALA A 221 -22.44 -10.00 -12.20
CA ALA A 221 -23.23 -9.55 -13.35
C ALA A 221 -22.42 -8.80 -14.42
N GLU A 222 -21.47 -7.95 -14.03
CA GLU A 222 -20.74 -7.04 -14.93
C GLU A 222 -19.24 -7.36 -15.01
N GLY A 223 -18.74 -8.33 -14.23
CA GLY A 223 -17.30 -8.67 -14.14
C GLY A 223 -16.44 -7.60 -13.44
N SER A 224 -17.03 -6.47 -13.05
CA SER A 224 -16.30 -5.33 -12.47
C SER A 224 -17.21 -4.38 -11.70
N VAL A 225 -16.63 -3.60 -10.78
CA VAL A 225 -17.31 -2.46 -10.15
C VAL A 225 -16.67 -1.18 -10.69
N SER A 226 -17.34 -0.54 -11.63
CA SER A 226 -16.81 0.61 -12.39
C SER A 226 -16.68 1.93 -11.61
N GLY A 227 -17.06 1.96 -10.33
CA GLY A 227 -16.85 3.13 -9.48
C GLY A 227 -17.73 3.18 -8.23
N PRO A 228 -17.50 4.16 -7.33
CA PRO A 228 -18.24 4.28 -6.07
C PRO A 228 -19.74 4.47 -6.27
N LYS A 229 -20.17 5.14 -7.34
CA LYS A 229 -21.59 5.38 -7.61
C LYS A 229 -22.38 4.08 -7.81
N LYS A 230 -21.75 3.01 -8.31
CA LYS A 230 -22.40 1.71 -8.54
C LYS A 230 -22.81 1.00 -7.24
N LEU A 231 -22.13 1.30 -6.13
CA LEU A 231 -22.48 0.74 -4.82
C LEU A 231 -23.82 1.29 -4.27
N GLY A 232 -24.32 2.41 -4.79
CA GLY A 232 -25.67 2.91 -4.51
C GLY A 232 -25.97 3.32 -3.06
N ILE A 233 -24.95 3.52 -2.23
CA ILE A 233 -25.09 3.76 -0.78
C ILE A 233 -24.40 5.05 -0.31
N PHE A 234 -24.84 5.54 0.85
CA PHE A 234 -24.13 6.62 1.55
C PHE A 234 -22.74 6.15 1.98
N GLY A 235 -21.72 6.97 1.72
CA GLY A 235 -20.33 6.64 2.03
C GLY A 235 -19.61 5.79 0.98
N ALA A 236 -20.25 5.51 -0.16
CA ALA A 236 -19.65 4.71 -1.24
C ALA A 236 -18.34 5.30 -1.77
N SER A 237 -18.19 6.63 -1.76
CA SER A 237 -16.93 7.30 -2.12
C SER A 237 -15.75 6.91 -1.24
N TYR A 238 -16.00 6.45 -0.02
CA TYR A 238 -14.99 5.99 0.92
C TYR A 238 -14.86 4.46 0.93
N LEU A 239 -15.98 3.73 0.81
CA LEU A 239 -15.95 2.27 0.79
C LEU A 239 -15.35 1.69 -0.48
N TYR A 240 -15.59 2.32 -1.63
CA TYR A 240 -15.08 1.81 -2.91
C TYR A 240 -13.55 1.66 -2.95
N PRO A 241 -12.73 2.69 -2.64
CA PRO A 241 -11.27 2.50 -2.59
C PRO A 241 -10.83 1.50 -1.52
N VAL A 242 -11.55 1.39 -0.39
CA VAL A 242 -11.29 0.34 0.59
C VAL A 242 -11.55 -1.04 -0.03
N PHE A 243 -12.66 -1.25 -0.74
CA PHE A 243 -12.97 -2.53 -1.38
C PHE A 243 -11.97 -2.90 -2.48
N ILE A 244 -11.46 -1.93 -3.25
CA ILE A 244 -10.33 -2.14 -4.17
C ILE A 244 -9.14 -2.73 -3.44
N ARG A 245 -8.73 -2.12 -2.33
CA ARG A 245 -7.61 -2.64 -1.53
C ARG A 245 -7.89 -4.06 -1.02
N LEU A 246 -9.10 -4.31 -0.53
CA LEU A 246 -9.42 -5.55 0.17
C LEU A 246 -9.65 -6.74 -0.78
N PHE A 247 -10.51 -6.61 -1.79
CA PHE A 247 -10.95 -7.76 -2.57
C PHE A 247 -11.37 -7.50 -4.02
N LEU A 248 -11.72 -6.26 -4.41
CA LEU A 248 -12.14 -6.03 -5.79
C LEU A 248 -10.94 -6.20 -6.74
N PRO A 249 -11.12 -6.94 -7.85
CA PRO A 249 -10.09 -7.04 -8.86
C PRO A 249 -9.86 -5.68 -9.50
N GLU A 250 -8.62 -5.44 -9.93
CA GLU A 250 -8.22 -4.25 -10.65
C GLU A 250 -9.19 -3.98 -11.82
N ASN A 251 -9.67 -2.75 -11.96
CA ASN A 251 -10.33 -2.31 -13.19
C ASN A 251 -9.29 -2.19 -14.32
N ARG A 252 -8.75 -3.31 -14.80
CA ARG A 252 -8.08 -3.35 -16.09
C ARG A 252 -9.17 -3.23 -17.14
N ARG A 253 -9.37 -2.02 -17.65
CA ARG A 253 -9.92 -1.90 -19.00
C ARG A 253 -8.88 -2.53 -19.91
N LEU A 254 -9.19 -3.73 -20.42
CA LEU A 254 -8.54 -4.28 -21.60
C LEU A 254 -8.66 -3.30 -22.77
#